data_AF-A0A1Y3AZE6-F1
#
_entry.id   AF-A0A1Y3AZE6-F1
#
_cell.length_a   1.000
_cell.length_b   1.000
_cell.length_c   1.000
_cell.angle_alpha   90.00
_cell.angle_beta   90.00
_cell.angle_gamma   90.00
#
_symmetry.space_group_name_H-M   'P 1'
#
loop_
_entity.id
_entity.type
_entity.pdbx_description
1 polymer ?
#
loop_
_entity_poly.entity_id
_entity_poly.type
_entity_poly.pdbx_seq_one_letter_code
_entity_poly.pdbx_strand_id
1 'polypeptide(L)'
;SAETTLNVTIDNVKEWKQILQNPTTKANCLNAIKSSIKAFRKSVQQTQDSSDQMLMKPVAVMNPSLFNMIINNCLADLLPAVSHYLRLKDPDSKNDDETLKCQLFDPRRSRNWKQIMPSMKMYLTDVLKMMSTLSIEARLSFERHVLELIPYYQVFPHLLKRIVRYSIQEWHSSQEERSRVLAFLILYRAIRVIQSNDSHMT
;
A
#
# COMPACT_ATOMS: atom_id res chain seq x y z
N SER A 1 -15.77 1.53 -22.65
CA SER A 1 -16.25 0.37 -21.88
C SER A 1 -16.64 0.84 -20.50
N ALA A 2 -17.90 0.60 -20.12
CA ALA A 2 -18.53 1.13 -18.91
C ALA A 2 -17.75 0.75 -17.64
N GLU A 3 -17.15 1.74 -16.98
CA GLU A 3 -16.74 1.60 -15.58
C GLU A 3 -18.02 1.44 -14.77
N THR A 4 -18.36 0.20 -14.46
CA THR A 4 -19.39 -0.11 -13.49
C THR A 4 -19.07 0.67 -12.22
N THR A 5 -19.86 1.69 -11.94
CA THR A 5 -19.86 2.41 -10.68
C THR A 5 -20.31 1.41 -9.61
N LEU A 6 -19.37 0.57 -9.17
CA LEU A 6 -19.48 -0.24 -7.97
C LEU A 6 -19.75 0.75 -6.84
N ASN A 7 -21.02 0.89 -6.47
CA ASN A 7 -21.42 1.64 -5.29
C ASN A 7 -20.85 0.89 -4.10
N VAL A 8 -19.69 1.33 -3.63
CA VAL A 8 -19.05 0.75 -2.46
C VAL A 8 -19.88 1.18 -1.26
N THR A 9 -20.42 0.22 -0.51
CA THR A 9 -21.18 0.50 0.72
C THR A 9 -20.33 0.25 1.96
N ILE A 10 -20.79 0.74 3.11
CA ILE A 10 -20.17 0.48 4.40
C ILE A 10 -20.13 -1.03 4.69
N ASP A 11 -21.19 -1.75 4.33
CA ASP A 11 -21.30 -3.18 4.60
C ASP A 11 -20.31 -3.99 3.76
N ASN A 12 -20.10 -3.61 2.49
CA ASN A 12 -19.03 -4.21 1.67
C ASN A 12 -17.65 -4.08 2.33
N VAL A 13 -17.35 -2.89 2.87
CA VAL A 13 -16.04 -2.64 3.48
C VAL A 13 -15.86 -3.39 4.80
N LYS A 14 -16.94 -3.57 5.58
CA LYS A 14 -16.93 -4.43 6.78
C LYS A 14 -16.73 -5.89 6.43
N GLU A 15 -17.42 -6.39 5.41
CA GLU A 15 -17.26 -7.76 4.92
C GLU A 15 -15.81 -8.00 4.46
N TRP A 16 -15.27 -7.10 3.64
CA TRP A 16 -13.88 -7.22 3.19
C TRP A 16 -12.91 -7.18 4.37
N LYS A 17 -13.13 -6.32 5.37
CA LYS A 17 -12.31 -6.31 6.59
C LYS A 17 -12.30 -7.67 7.29
N GLN A 18 -13.47 -8.28 7.49
CA GLN A 18 -13.56 -9.60 8.11
C GLN A 18 -12.82 -10.68 7.31
N ILE A 19 -12.93 -10.65 5.98
CA ILE A 19 -12.23 -11.59 5.10
C ILE A 19 -10.72 -11.34 5.10
N LEU A 20 -10.27 -10.09 5.15
CA LEU A 20 -8.84 -9.72 5.22
C LEU A 20 -8.21 -10.19 6.55
N GLN A 21 -8.94 -10.06 7.65
CA GLN A 21 -8.48 -10.48 8.98
C GLN A 21 -8.51 -12.01 9.14
N ASN A 22 -9.56 -12.67 8.64
CA ASN A 22 -9.77 -14.11 8.77
C ASN A 22 -10.05 -14.74 7.39
N PRO A 23 -9.01 -14.97 6.57
CA PRO A 23 -9.19 -15.49 5.23
C PRO A 23 -9.68 -16.95 5.25
N THR A 24 -10.92 -17.18 4.82
CA THR A 24 -11.51 -18.53 4.74
C THR A 24 -11.00 -19.33 3.54
N THR A 25 -10.98 -18.69 2.35
CA THR A 25 -10.47 -19.31 1.12
C THR A 25 -9.53 -18.36 0.39
N LYS A 26 -8.60 -18.94 -0.37
CA LYS A 26 -7.63 -18.19 -1.19
C LYS A 26 -8.33 -17.27 -2.21
N ALA A 27 -9.42 -17.74 -2.81
CA ALA A 27 -10.17 -16.97 -3.79
C ALA A 27 -10.88 -15.78 -3.14
N ASN A 28 -11.52 -15.98 -1.99
CA ASN A 28 -12.20 -14.91 -1.26
C ASN A 28 -11.21 -13.87 -0.76
N CYS A 29 -10.07 -14.30 -0.21
CA CYS A 29 -9.00 -13.40 0.21
C CYS A 29 -8.49 -12.54 -0.96
N LEU A 30 -8.21 -13.14 -2.13
CA LEU A 30 -7.80 -12.40 -3.31
C LEU A 30 -8.85 -11.38 -3.77
N ASN A 31 -10.12 -11.77 -3.77
CA ASN A 31 -11.22 -10.90 -4.17
C ASN A 31 -11.39 -9.74 -3.19
N ALA A 32 -11.33 -9.99 -1.89
CA ALA A 32 -11.37 -8.94 -0.86
C ALA A 32 -10.20 -7.96 -1.03
N ILE A 33 -8.97 -8.46 -1.22
CA ILE A 33 -7.80 -7.60 -1.49
C ILE A 33 -8.04 -6.72 -2.73
N LYS A 34 -8.48 -7.32 -3.85
CA LYS A 34 -8.72 -6.58 -5.10
C LYS A 34 -9.82 -5.53 -4.94
N SER A 35 -10.89 -5.86 -4.22
CA SER A 35 -12.01 -4.95 -3.97
C SER A 35 -11.61 -3.80 -3.05
N SER A 36 -10.87 -4.07 -1.97
CA SER A 36 -10.34 -3.04 -1.07
C SER A 36 -9.41 -2.08 -1.81
N ILE A 37 -8.50 -2.58 -2.66
CA ILE A 37 -7.63 -1.73 -3.46
C ILE A 37 -8.42 -0.87 -4.46
N LYS A 38 -9.45 -1.44 -5.11
CA LYS A 38 -10.34 -0.66 -6.01
C LYS A 38 -11.10 0.42 -5.25
N ALA A 39 -11.59 0.13 -4.05
CA ALA A 39 -12.27 1.11 -3.21
C ALA A 39 -11.31 2.22 -2.78
N PHE A 40 -10.09 1.87 -2.36
CA PHE A 40 -9.04 2.82 -2.04
C PHE A 40 -8.71 3.74 -3.22
N ARG A 41 -8.60 3.19 -4.44
CA ARG A 41 -8.36 3.99 -5.66
C ARG A 41 -9.46 5.02 -5.89
N LYS A 42 -10.73 4.64 -5.70
CA LYS A 42 -11.86 5.58 -5.81
C LYS A 42 -11.75 6.70 -4.77
N SER A 43 -11.37 6.36 -3.53
CA SER A 43 -11.11 7.35 -2.49
C SER A 43 -9.99 8.32 -2.89
N VAL A 44 -8.89 7.83 -3.49
CA VAL A 44 -7.81 8.69 -4.00
C VAL A 44 -8.28 9.58 -5.15
N GLN A 45 -9.08 9.07 -6.08
CA GLN A 45 -9.61 9.87 -7.19
C GLN A 45 -10.48 11.03 -6.68
N GLN A 46 -11.29 10.81 -5.64
CA GLN A 46 -12.08 11.87 -5.02
C GLN A 46 -11.23 13.01 -4.44
N THR A 47 -10.02 12.74 -3.91
CA THR A 47 -9.14 13.81 -3.40
C THR A 47 -8.48 14.60 -4.52
N GLN A 48 -8.22 13.97 -5.68
CA GLN A 48 -7.61 14.63 -6.85
C GLN A 48 -8.64 15.44 -7.66
N ASP A 49 -9.86 14.92 -7.80
CA ASP A 49 -10.95 15.61 -8.51
C ASP A 49 -11.44 16.83 -7.73
N SER A 50 -11.06 17.01 -6.46
CA SER A 50 -11.39 18.22 -5.69
C SER A 50 -10.47 19.40 -6.00
N SER A 51 -9.27 19.18 -6.56
CA SER A 51 -8.29 20.23 -6.88
C SER A 51 -8.41 20.80 -8.30
N ASP A 52 -9.07 20.10 -9.23
CA ASP A 52 -9.14 20.44 -10.67
C ASP A 52 -10.58 20.58 -11.21
N GLN A 53 -11.54 21.06 -10.40
CA GLN A 53 -12.91 21.25 -10.90
C GLN A 53 -13.07 22.53 -11.72
N MET A 54 -12.76 22.42 -13.01
CA MET A 54 -13.62 23.06 -14.00
C MET A 54 -14.31 22.10 -14.98
N LEU A 55 -13.83 20.88 -15.19
CA LEU A 55 -14.44 20.00 -16.20
C LEU A 55 -14.16 18.52 -15.91
N MET A 56 -15.00 17.82 -15.16
CA MET A 56 -15.46 16.45 -15.49
C MET A 56 -16.43 15.90 -14.43
N LYS A 57 -17.39 15.11 -14.93
CA LYS A 57 -18.48 14.33 -14.30
C LYS A 57 -18.54 14.29 -12.77
N PRO A 58 -19.75 14.41 -12.17
CA PRO A 58 -19.94 14.24 -10.74
C PRO A 58 -19.64 12.78 -10.36
N VAL A 59 -18.40 12.50 -9.98
CA VAL A 59 -18.08 11.31 -9.19
C VAL A 59 -18.86 11.47 -7.90
N ALA A 60 -19.77 10.54 -7.61
CA ALA A 60 -20.55 10.57 -6.38
C ALA A 60 -19.61 10.67 -5.18
N VAL A 61 -19.65 11.81 -4.49
CA VAL A 61 -18.78 12.10 -3.36
C VAL A 61 -19.05 11.05 -2.27
N MET A 62 -18.01 10.29 -1.91
CA MET A 62 -18.10 9.28 -0.87
C MET A 62 -18.35 9.96 0.47
N ASN A 63 -19.24 9.38 1.27
CA ASN A 63 -19.46 9.79 2.65
C ASN A 63 -18.11 9.78 3.43
N PRO A 64 -17.77 10.82 4.21
CA PRO A 64 -16.52 10.89 4.96
C PRO A 64 -16.25 9.68 5.88
N SER A 65 -17.29 9.10 6.47
CA SER A 65 -17.19 7.88 7.29
C SER A 65 -16.75 6.68 6.46
N LEU A 66 -17.36 6.49 5.28
CA LEU A 66 -16.99 5.43 4.35
C LEU A 66 -15.56 5.62 3.82
N PHE A 67 -15.18 6.86 3.49
CA PHE A 67 -13.83 7.21 3.08
C PHE A 67 -12.82 6.80 4.16
N ASN A 68 -12.98 7.30 5.39
CA ASN A 68 -12.06 7.02 6.49
C ASN A 68 -11.98 5.52 6.81
N MET A 69 -13.11 4.82 6.75
CA MET A 69 -13.14 3.37 6.98
C MET A 69 -12.34 2.61 5.91
N ILE A 70 -12.44 3.00 4.63
CA ILE A 70 -11.64 2.40 3.55
C ILE A 70 -10.15 2.64 3.79
N ILE A 71 -9.76 3.88 4.11
CA ILE A 71 -8.36 4.22 4.37
C ILE A 71 -7.81 3.39 5.54
N ASN A 72 -8.50 3.40 6.68
CA ASN A 72 -8.05 2.70 7.89
C ASN A 72 -7.97 1.18 7.67
N ASN A 73 -8.96 0.57 7.02
CA ASN A 73 -8.91 -0.86 6.72
C ASN A 73 -7.77 -1.20 5.74
N CYS A 74 -7.46 -0.33 4.78
CA CYS A 74 -6.33 -0.56 3.88
C CYS A 74 -4.98 -0.46 4.62
N LEU A 75 -4.80 0.57 5.46
CA LEU A 75 -3.55 0.76 6.20
C LEU A 75 -3.30 -0.35 7.24
N ALA A 76 -4.37 -0.89 7.85
CA ALA A 76 -4.26 -1.88 8.93
C ALA A 76 -4.31 -3.33 8.43
N ASP A 77 -5.29 -3.68 7.58
CA ASP A 77 -5.64 -5.08 7.32
C ASP A 77 -5.17 -5.59 5.95
N LEU A 78 -4.87 -4.70 5.00
CA LEU A 78 -4.53 -5.09 3.63
C LEU A 78 -3.19 -5.83 3.56
N LEU A 79 -2.14 -5.25 4.13
CA LEU A 79 -0.79 -5.80 4.01
C LEU A 79 -0.63 -7.16 4.70
N PRO A 80 -1.15 -7.38 5.93
CA PRO A 80 -1.19 -8.71 6.54
C PRO A 80 -1.90 -9.75 5.66
N ALA A 81 -3.04 -9.39 5.07
CA ALA A 81 -3.78 -10.29 4.19
C ALA A 81 -3.00 -10.62 2.90
N VAL A 82 -2.31 -9.64 2.30
CA VAL A 82 -1.44 -9.85 1.13
C VAL A 82 -0.31 -10.80 1.48
N SER A 83 0.36 -10.60 2.62
CA SER A 83 1.44 -11.48 3.09
C SER A 83 0.95 -12.92 3.29
N HIS A 84 -0.22 -13.08 3.92
CA HIS A 84 -0.87 -14.38 4.09
C HIS A 84 -1.20 -15.04 2.74
N TYR A 85 -1.80 -14.30 1.81
CA TYR A 85 -2.16 -14.78 0.48
C TYR A 85 -0.93 -15.23 -0.32
N LEU A 86 0.17 -14.49 -0.22
CA LEU A 86 1.43 -14.82 -0.88
C LEU A 86 2.17 -15.98 -0.20
N ARG A 87 1.74 -16.41 0.99
CA ARG A 87 2.38 -17.48 1.80
C ARG A 87 3.86 -17.18 2.07
N LEU A 88 4.16 -15.92 2.42
CA LEU A 88 5.54 -15.44 2.57
C LEU A 88 6.14 -15.73 3.95
N LYS A 89 5.68 -16.77 4.66
CA LYS A 89 6.32 -17.30 5.86
C LYS A 89 6.70 -18.76 5.64
N ASP A 90 7.97 -19.07 5.84
CA ASP A 90 8.40 -20.39 6.27
C ASP A 90 8.05 -20.53 7.76
N PRO A 91 7.23 -21.50 8.17
CA PRO A 91 6.89 -21.71 9.58
C PRO A 91 8.05 -22.23 10.45
N ASP A 92 9.25 -22.48 9.90
CA ASP A 92 10.37 -23.14 10.59
C ASP A 92 11.64 -22.28 10.82
N SER A 93 11.63 -20.98 10.54
CA SER A 93 12.83 -20.13 10.74
C SER A 93 12.98 -19.65 12.19
N LYS A 94 13.37 -20.56 13.10
CA LYS A 94 13.87 -20.27 14.45
C LYS A 94 15.25 -19.59 14.43
N ASN A 95 15.35 -18.36 13.95
CA ASN A 95 16.56 -17.56 14.12
C ASN A 95 16.18 -16.13 14.48
N ASP A 96 16.69 -15.67 15.62
CA ASP A 96 16.35 -14.46 16.39
C ASP A 96 16.65 -13.10 15.69
N ASP A 97 16.62 -13.06 14.35
CA ASP A 97 16.76 -11.87 13.50
C ASP A 97 15.51 -11.70 12.59
N GLU A 98 14.34 -12.15 13.08
CA GLU A 98 13.08 -12.19 12.34
C GLU A 98 12.50 -10.80 12.03
N THR A 99 12.80 -9.80 12.85
CA THR A 99 12.30 -8.42 12.68
C THR A 99 12.93 -7.72 11.48
N LEU A 100 14.14 -8.12 11.07
CA LEU A 100 14.84 -7.56 9.92
C LEU A 100 14.60 -8.38 8.64
N LYS A 101 14.47 -9.71 8.73
CA LYS A 101 14.24 -10.58 7.55
C LYS A 101 12.85 -10.42 6.92
N CYS A 102 11.82 -10.10 7.71
CA CYS A 102 10.49 -9.76 7.15
C CYS A 102 10.50 -8.47 6.31
N GLN A 103 11.59 -7.68 6.33
CA GLN A 103 11.73 -6.43 5.58
C GLN A 103 12.47 -6.60 4.25
N LEU A 104 13.05 -7.77 3.96
CA LEU A 104 13.90 -8.02 2.79
C LEU A 104 13.44 -9.22 1.94
N PHE A 105 12.17 -9.62 2.04
CA PHE A 105 11.66 -10.69 1.17
C PHE A 105 11.36 -10.17 -0.24
N ASP A 106 11.46 -11.04 -1.25
CA ASP A 106 11.04 -10.74 -2.62
C ASP A 106 9.65 -11.34 -2.91
N PRO A 107 8.59 -10.52 -3.11
CA PRO A 107 7.25 -11.00 -3.43
C PRO A 107 7.21 -11.91 -4.65
N ARG A 108 8.13 -11.75 -5.61
CA ARG A 108 8.19 -12.52 -6.86
C ARG A 108 8.46 -14.01 -6.63
N ARG A 109 9.01 -14.39 -5.48
CA ARG A 109 9.24 -15.80 -5.11
C ARG A 109 7.92 -16.57 -4.90
N SER A 110 6.83 -15.86 -4.59
CA SER A 110 5.53 -16.50 -4.44
C SER A 110 4.90 -16.82 -5.80
N ARG A 111 4.44 -18.06 -5.97
CA ARG A 111 3.65 -18.48 -7.15
C ARG A 111 2.37 -17.65 -7.32
N ASN A 112 1.88 -17.04 -6.24
CA ASN A 112 0.65 -16.25 -6.23
C ASN A 112 0.86 -14.79 -6.64
N TRP A 113 2.12 -14.33 -6.74
CA TRP A 113 2.46 -12.95 -7.06
C TRP A 113 1.83 -12.48 -8.37
N LYS A 114 1.90 -13.30 -9.43
CA LYS A 114 1.36 -12.95 -10.76
C LYS A 114 -0.13 -12.57 -10.72
N GLN A 115 -0.91 -13.15 -9.81
CA GLN A 115 -2.36 -12.91 -9.71
C GLN A 115 -2.72 -11.60 -9.01
N ILE A 116 -1.84 -11.09 -8.14
CA ILE A 116 -2.07 -9.92 -7.30
C ILE A 116 -1.22 -8.71 -7.73
N MET A 117 -0.13 -8.93 -8.46
CA MET A 117 0.82 -7.90 -8.92
C MET A 117 0.16 -6.68 -9.57
N PRO A 118 -0.83 -6.80 -10.49
CA PRO A 118 -1.47 -5.63 -11.09
C PRO A 118 -2.20 -4.76 -10.05
N SER A 119 -2.87 -5.41 -9.09
CA SER A 119 -3.58 -4.74 -7.99
C SER A 119 -2.59 -4.11 -7.01
N MET A 120 -1.49 -4.78 -6.69
CA MET A 120 -0.43 -4.18 -5.86
C MET A 120 0.17 -2.95 -6.54
N LYS A 121 0.54 -3.02 -7.82
CA LYS A 121 1.08 -1.86 -8.56
C LYS A 121 0.13 -0.66 -8.49
N MET A 122 -1.17 -0.91 -8.64
CA MET A 122 -2.21 0.11 -8.51
C MET A 122 -2.21 0.70 -7.10
N TYR A 123 -2.29 -0.14 -6.07
CA TYR A 123 -2.28 0.29 -4.67
C TYR A 123 -1.07 1.16 -4.33
N LEU A 124 0.13 0.70 -4.68
CA LEU A 124 1.40 1.41 -4.45
C LEU A 124 1.42 2.78 -5.16
N THR A 125 0.85 2.87 -6.36
CA THR A 125 0.73 4.13 -7.09
C THR A 125 -0.24 5.09 -6.39
N ASP A 126 -1.36 4.56 -5.93
CA ASP A 126 -2.43 5.34 -5.31
C ASP A 126 -2.03 5.81 -3.90
N VAL A 127 -1.24 5.03 -3.15
CA VAL A 127 -0.63 5.44 -1.87
C VAL A 127 0.25 6.68 -2.06
N LEU A 128 1.13 6.69 -3.07
CA LEU A 128 1.96 7.85 -3.38
C LEU A 128 1.15 9.08 -3.76
N LYS A 129 0.05 8.91 -4.50
CA LYS A 129 -0.86 10.01 -4.84
C LYS A 129 -1.54 10.56 -3.61
N MET A 130 -2.06 9.69 -2.74
CA MET A 130 -2.74 10.09 -1.52
C MET A 130 -1.83 10.93 -0.63
N MET A 131 -0.58 10.51 -0.42
CA MET A 131 0.38 11.24 0.42
C MET A 131 0.59 12.70 0.00
N SER A 132 0.46 13.02 -1.29
CA SER A 132 0.60 14.40 -1.78
C SER A 132 -0.58 15.33 -1.41
N THR A 133 -1.73 14.77 -1.05
CA THR A 133 -2.96 15.52 -0.74
C THR A 133 -3.32 15.53 0.75
N LEU A 134 -2.52 14.88 1.61
CA LEU A 134 -2.84 14.69 3.03
C LEU A 134 -2.25 15.77 3.94
N SER A 135 -2.94 16.01 5.06
CA SER A 135 -2.39 16.72 6.22
C SER A 135 -1.17 15.99 6.81
N ILE A 136 -0.40 16.68 7.66
CA ILE A 136 0.85 16.17 8.23
C ILE A 136 0.59 14.87 9.03
N GLU A 137 -0.43 14.84 9.88
CA GLU A 137 -0.76 13.73 10.76
C GLU A 137 -1.19 12.50 9.98
N ALA A 138 -2.03 12.69 8.95
CA ALA A 138 -2.45 11.61 8.07
C ALA A 138 -1.26 11.09 7.25
N ARG A 139 -0.38 11.98 6.77
CA ARG A 139 0.83 11.63 6.03
C ARG A 139 1.77 10.74 6.84
N LEU A 140 1.97 11.01 8.14
CA LEU A 140 2.81 10.16 9.02
C LEU A 140 2.31 8.70 9.06
N SER A 141 1.00 8.47 9.10
CA SER A 141 0.42 7.11 9.05
C SER A 141 0.70 6.43 7.72
N PHE A 142 0.65 7.18 6.62
CA PHE A 142 1.00 6.67 5.30
C PHE A 142 2.51 6.40 5.14
N GLU A 143 3.38 7.25 5.69
CA GLU A 143 4.83 7.01 5.70
C GLU A 143 5.19 5.73 6.45
N ARG A 144 4.55 5.49 7.61
CA ARG A 144 4.67 4.21 8.33
C ARG A 144 4.19 3.05 7.49
N HIS A 145 3.09 3.20 6.78
CA HIS A 145 2.61 2.14 5.90
C HIS A 145 3.56 1.90 4.70
N VAL A 146 4.14 2.95 4.12
CA VAL A 146 5.15 2.84 3.05
C VAL A 146 6.38 2.06 3.51
N LEU A 147 6.82 2.24 4.76
CA LEU A 147 7.93 1.46 5.33
C LEU A 147 7.69 -0.06 5.26
N GLU A 148 6.45 -0.50 5.42
CA GLU A 148 6.08 -1.92 5.35
C GLU A 148 5.90 -2.39 3.89
N LEU A 149 5.58 -1.46 2.99
CA LEU A 149 5.39 -1.72 1.56
C LEU A 149 6.69 -1.78 0.74
N ILE A 150 7.85 -1.40 1.30
CA ILE A 150 9.14 -1.39 0.59
C ILE A 150 9.45 -2.70 -0.16
N PRO A 151 9.23 -3.90 0.42
CA PRO A 151 9.40 -5.17 -0.30
C PRO A 151 8.57 -5.32 -1.57
N TYR A 152 7.45 -4.59 -1.68
CA TYR A 152 6.60 -4.59 -2.86
C TYR A 152 7.00 -3.53 -3.87
N TYR A 153 7.50 -2.38 -3.39
CA TYR A 153 8.00 -1.31 -4.26
C TYR A 153 9.24 -1.70 -5.06
N GLN A 154 10.12 -2.56 -4.53
CA GLN A 154 11.30 -3.04 -5.27
C GLN A 154 10.97 -3.77 -6.58
N VAL A 155 9.79 -4.39 -6.66
CA VAL A 155 9.35 -5.06 -7.89
C VAL A 155 9.05 -4.04 -9.01
N PHE A 156 8.87 -2.77 -8.66
CA PHE A 156 8.54 -1.67 -9.56
C PHE A 156 9.56 -0.53 -9.44
N PRO A 157 10.72 -0.61 -10.12
CA PRO A 157 11.82 0.36 -9.97
C PRO A 157 11.40 1.83 -10.14
N HIS A 158 10.45 2.11 -11.04
CA HIS A 158 9.87 3.44 -11.23
C HIS A 158 9.13 3.97 -10.00
N LEU A 159 8.39 3.12 -9.27
CA LEU A 159 7.70 3.50 -8.04
C LEU A 159 8.70 3.60 -6.87
N LEU A 160 9.65 2.66 -6.76
CA LEU A 160 10.71 2.75 -5.75
C LEU A 160 11.50 4.07 -5.88
N LYS A 161 11.87 4.46 -7.10
CA LYS A 161 12.55 5.74 -7.36
C LYS A 161 11.71 6.95 -6.94
N ARG A 162 10.38 6.89 -7.09
CA ARG A 162 9.48 7.96 -6.64
C ARG A 162 9.48 8.08 -5.13
N ILE A 163 9.44 6.96 -4.39
CA ILE A 163 9.57 6.97 -2.94
C ILE A 163 10.90 7.55 -2.50
N VAL A 164 12.01 7.07 -3.08
CA VAL A 164 13.35 7.56 -2.70
C VAL A 164 13.43 9.08 -2.87
N ARG A 165 12.93 9.63 -3.99
CA ARG A 165 12.89 11.08 -4.20
C ARG A 165 12.02 11.80 -3.17
N TYR A 166 10.82 11.29 -2.92
CA TYR A 166 9.91 11.82 -1.91
C TYR A 166 10.60 11.85 -0.53
N SER A 167 11.22 10.74 -0.12
CA SER A 167 11.87 10.63 1.19
C SER A 167 13.13 11.51 1.31
N ILE A 168 13.89 11.73 0.23
CA ILE A 168 14.99 12.72 0.25
C ILE A 168 14.44 14.13 0.49
N GLN A 169 13.34 14.48 -0.17
CA GLN A 169 12.70 15.78 -0.01
C GLN A 169 12.15 15.95 1.42
N GLU A 170 11.40 14.99 1.95
CA GLU A 170 10.87 15.08 3.32
C GLU A 170 11.99 15.06 4.36
N TRP A 171 13.05 14.27 4.17
CA TRP A 171 14.21 14.25 5.08
C TRP A 171 14.86 15.62 5.24
N HIS A 172 15.03 16.34 4.12
CA HIS A 172 15.71 17.63 4.12
C HIS A 172 14.79 18.80 4.47
N SER A 173 13.55 18.80 3.96
CA SER A 173 12.68 19.98 3.97
C SER A 173 11.58 19.95 5.03
N SER A 174 11.26 18.79 5.62
CA SER A 174 10.18 18.70 6.60
C SER A 174 10.56 19.35 7.92
N GLN A 175 9.67 20.21 8.45
CA GLN A 175 9.83 20.79 9.80
C GLN A 175 9.43 19.78 10.89
N GLU A 176 8.62 18.77 10.56
CA GLU A 176 8.16 17.72 11.47
C GLU A 176 9.23 16.63 11.67
N GLU A 177 9.77 16.52 12.88
CA GLU A 177 10.83 15.55 13.18
C GLU A 177 10.42 14.10 12.90
N ARG A 178 9.18 13.73 13.23
CA ARG A 178 8.66 12.38 12.98
C ARG A 178 8.66 12.03 11.50
N SER A 179 8.35 12.99 10.62
CA SER A 179 8.37 12.80 9.17
C SER A 179 9.80 12.63 8.66
N ARG A 180 10.77 13.42 9.17
CA ARG A 180 12.19 13.21 8.86
C ARG A 180 12.66 11.81 9.27
N VAL A 181 12.36 11.36 10.48
CA VAL A 181 12.74 10.01 10.95
C VAL A 181 12.15 8.93 10.05
N LEU A 182 10.86 9.02 9.71
CA LEU A 182 10.23 8.04 8.82
C LEU A 182 10.85 8.07 7.41
N ALA A 183 11.12 9.25 6.86
CA ALA A 183 11.78 9.40 5.57
C ALA A 183 13.17 8.75 5.55
N PHE A 184 13.97 8.94 6.61
CA PHE A 184 15.26 8.27 6.77
C PHE A 184 15.12 6.75 6.81
N LEU A 185 14.18 6.21 7.59
CA LEU A 185 13.94 4.77 7.67
C LEU A 185 13.50 4.19 6.31
N ILE A 186 12.70 4.94 5.54
CA ILE A 186 12.28 4.55 4.19
C ILE A 186 13.49 4.46 3.26
N LEU A 187 14.36 5.47 3.29
CA LEU A 187 15.60 5.48 2.51
C LEU A 187 16.52 4.31 2.89
N TYR A 188 16.72 4.10 4.19
CA TYR A 188 17.53 3.02 4.70
C TYR A 188 17.03 1.65 4.21
N ARG A 189 15.73 1.38 4.34
CA ARG A 189 15.13 0.12 3.86
C ARG A 189 15.20 -0.01 2.34
N ALA A 190 14.95 1.06 1.59
CA ALA A 190 15.02 1.05 0.13
C ALA A 190 16.43 0.68 -0.35
N ILE A 191 17.47 1.27 0.23
CA ILE A 191 18.88 0.96 -0.10
C ILE A 191 19.19 -0.50 0.20
N ARG A 192 18.80 -1.00 1.38
CA ARG A 192 19.03 -2.40 1.77
C ARG A 192 18.42 -3.38 0.77
N VAL A 193 17.18 -3.12 0.34
CA VAL A 193 16.49 -3.98 -0.64
C VAL A 193 17.14 -3.91 -2.04
N ILE A 194 17.63 -2.74 -2.45
CA ILE A 194 18.39 -2.61 -3.72
C ILE A 194 19.66 -3.47 -3.65
N GLN A 195 20.44 -3.34 -2.58
CA GLN A 195 21.68 -4.10 -2.38
C GLN A 195 21.44 -5.62 -2.34
N SER A 196 20.39 -6.07 -1.67
CA SER A 196 20.04 -7.49 -1.63
C SER A 196 19.71 -8.06 -3.02
N ASN A 197 19.09 -7.28 -3.90
CA ASN A 197 18.81 -7.73 -5.27
C ASN A 197 20.09 -7.86 -6.11
N ASP A 198 21.05 -6.94 -5.95
CA ASP A 198 22.31 -6.98 -6.70
C ASP A 198 23.15 -8.21 -6.30
N SER A 199 23.18 -8.56 -5.01
CA SER A 199 23.88 -9.77 -4.52
C SER A 199 23.31 -11.10 -5.00
N HIS A 200 22.09 -11.12 -5.54
CA HIS A 200 21.48 -12.31 -6.14
C HIS A 200 21.75 -12.45 -7.64
N MET A 201 22.35 -11.44 -8.28
CA MET A 201 22.68 -11.44 -9.71
C MET A 201 24.16 -11.76 -10.01
N THR A 202 25.01 -11.78 -8.97
CA THR A 202 26.40 -12.24 -9.00
C THR A 202 26.50 -13.69 -8.53
#